data_AF-A0A427TW17-F1
#
_entry.id   AF-A0A427TW17-F1
#
_cell.length_a   1.000
_cell.length_b   1.000
_cell.length_c   1.000
_cell.angle_alpha   90.00
_cell.angle_beta   90.00
_cell.angle_gamma   90.00
#
_symmetry.space_group_name_H-M   'P 1'
#
loop_
_entity.id
_entity.type
_entity.pdbx_description
1 polymer ?
#
loop_
_entity_poly.entity_id
_entity_poly.type
_entity_poly.pdbx_seq_one_letter_code
_entity_poly.pdbx_strand_id
1 'polypeptide(L)'
;MKKLISIMLVAIVLVIGITLAFQYIILHGEFKKWSHATMDEDYFKGKTMYLGYDFTWKGIGSPMIEKVEFIKKDGTILAKDEDGFRNHPYFMKSNSIGILDEESVLKDGLMEELFEIKGQKVDKDFRLVLAVEYNRTNH
;
A
#
# COMPACT_ATOMS: atom_id res chain seq x y z
N MET A 1 30.89 -45.75 -1.87
CA MET A 1 30.98 -44.60 -0.93
C MET A 1 31.32 -43.28 -1.61
N LYS A 2 32.42 -43.16 -2.39
CA LYS A 2 32.78 -41.89 -3.08
C LYS A 2 31.70 -41.31 -4.00
N LYS A 3 31.04 -42.14 -4.84
CA LYS A 3 29.93 -41.71 -5.71
C LYS A 3 28.71 -41.16 -4.95
N LEU A 4 28.34 -41.80 -3.83
CA LEU A 4 27.22 -41.36 -2.99
C LEU A 4 27.52 -39.99 -2.37
N ILE A 5 28.75 -39.78 -1.88
CA ILE A 5 29.20 -38.50 -1.32
C ILE A 5 29.16 -37.39 -2.40
N SER A 6 29.63 -37.67 -3.62
CA SER A 6 29.58 -36.70 -4.72
C SER A 6 28.15 -36.33 -5.12
N ILE A 7 27.24 -37.32 -5.19
CA ILE A 7 25.81 -37.07 -5.48
C ILE A 7 25.18 -36.21 -4.39
N MET A 8 25.46 -36.51 -3.12
CA MET A 8 24.93 -35.75 -1.98
C MET A 8 25.43 -34.31 -1.98
N LEU A 9 26.70 -34.10 -2.32
CA LEU A 9 27.30 -32.76 -2.39
C LEU A 9 26.70 -31.94 -3.53
N VAL A 10 26.49 -32.55 -4.71
CA VAL A 10 25.80 -31.90 -5.83
C VAL A 10 24.35 -31.55 -5.44
N ALA A 11 23.64 -32.45 -4.77
CA ALA A 11 22.27 -32.20 -4.32
C ALA A 11 22.19 -31.02 -3.33
N ILE A 12 23.11 -30.93 -2.38
CA ILE A 12 23.19 -29.81 -1.43
C ILE A 12 23.43 -28.49 -2.16
N VAL A 13 24.38 -28.45 -3.09
CA VAL A 13 24.66 -27.24 -3.89
C VAL A 13 23.42 -26.82 -4.69
N LEU A 14 22.69 -27.79 -5.27
CA LEU A 14 21.47 -27.55 -6.02
C LEU A 14 20.36 -26.96 -5.14
N VAL A 15 20.14 -27.54 -3.96
CA VAL A 15 19.14 -27.04 -3.00
C VAL A 15 19.48 -25.62 -2.57
N ILE A 16 20.74 -25.35 -2.19
CA ILE A 16 21.18 -24.00 -1.80
C ILE A 16 20.99 -23.01 -2.95
N GLY A 17 21.37 -23.39 -4.17
CA GLY A 17 21.21 -22.55 -5.36
C GLY A 17 19.75 -22.19 -5.64
N ILE A 18 18.84 -23.16 -5.54
CA ILE A 18 17.40 -22.94 -5.70
C ILE A 18 16.87 -22.01 -4.62
N THR A 19 17.25 -22.22 -3.35
CA THR A 19 16.79 -21.36 -2.24
C THR A 19 17.25 -19.91 -2.40
N LEU A 20 18.51 -19.68 -2.77
CA LEU A 20 19.05 -18.33 -2.99
C LEU A 20 18.38 -17.64 -4.19
N ALA A 21 18.19 -18.36 -5.29
CA ALA A 21 17.48 -17.82 -6.45
C ALA A 21 16.03 -17.44 -6.10
N PHE A 22 15.34 -18.28 -5.33
CA PHE A 22 13.98 -18.02 -4.88
C PHE A 22 13.90 -16.79 -3.97
N GLN A 23 14.83 -16.64 -3.02
CA GLN A 23 14.91 -15.45 -2.17
C GLN A 23 15.15 -14.17 -2.99
N TYR A 24 16.09 -14.20 -3.93
CA TYR A 24 16.39 -13.06 -4.80
C TYR A 24 15.17 -12.60 -5.60
N ILE A 25 14.41 -13.54 -6.16
CA ILE A 25 13.24 -13.22 -6.98
C ILE A 25 12.10 -12.63 -6.13
N ILE A 26 11.88 -13.12 -4.91
CA ILE A 26 10.83 -12.59 -4.01
C ILE A 26 11.18 -11.19 -3.51
N LEU A 27 12.46 -10.91 -3.23
CA LEU A 27 12.94 -9.63 -2.72
C LEU A 27 12.82 -8.47 -3.71
N HIS A 28 12.60 -8.76 -5.00
CA HIS A 28 12.59 -7.74 -6.06
C HIS A 28 11.20 -7.38 -6.57
N GLY A 29 10.16 -7.67 -5.79
CA GLY A 29 8.84 -7.15 -6.12
C GLY A 29 8.70 -5.66 -5.79
N GLU A 30 7.97 -4.94 -6.63
CA GLU A 30 7.72 -3.51 -6.49
C GLU A 30 6.21 -3.20 -6.53
N PHE A 31 5.79 -2.19 -5.77
CA PHE A 31 4.45 -1.62 -5.89
C PHE A 31 4.47 -0.47 -6.89
N LYS A 32 3.73 -0.62 -7.99
CA LYS A 32 3.57 0.44 -8.98
C LYS A 32 2.22 1.11 -8.82
N LYS A 33 2.23 2.40 -8.46
CA LYS A 33 1.04 3.26 -8.54
C LYS A 33 0.75 3.60 -10.00
N TRP A 34 -0.52 3.52 -10.43
CA TRP A 34 -0.91 3.86 -11.81
C TRP A 34 -2.06 4.86 -11.93
N SER A 35 -2.68 5.26 -10.81
CA SER A 35 -3.62 6.37 -10.78
C SER A 35 -3.10 7.59 -10.01
N HIS A 36 -3.71 8.74 -10.31
CA HIS A 36 -3.41 10.01 -9.69
C HIS A 36 -4.71 10.71 -9.33
N ALA A 37 -4.79 11.21 -8.11
CA ALA A 37 -5.87 12.04 -7.61
C ALA A 37 -5.29 13.42 -7.31
N THR A 38 -5.87 14.45 -7.93
CA THR A 38 -5.51 15.85 -7.70
C THR A 38 -6.77 16.57 -7.26
N MET A 39 -6.66 17.40 -6.24
CA MET A 39 -7.78 18.19 -5.75
C MET A 39 -7.29 19.59 -5.42
N ASP A 40 -8.17 20.56 -5.65
CA ASP A 40 -7.93 21.96 -5.31
C ASP A 40 -8.06 22.17 -3.80
N GLU A 41 -7.24 23.06 -3.24
CA GLU A 41 -7.19 23.37 -1.80
C GLU A 41 -8.53 23.90 -1.29
N ASP A 42 -9.27 24.64 -2.12
CA ASP A 42 -10.53 25.27 -1.69
C ASP A 42 -11.65 24.24 -1.46
N TYR A 43 -11.59 23.06 -2.09
CA TYR A 43 -12.54 21.97 -1.85
C TYR A 43 -12.23 21.17 -0.58
N PHE A 44 -11.02 21.34 -0.03
CA PHE A 44 -10.47 20.53 1.04
C PHE A 44 -10.60 21.15 2.44
N LYS A 45 -10.77 22.48 2.52
CA LYS A 45 -10.79 23.21 3.80
C LYS A 45 -11.91 22.74 4.72
N GLY A 46 -11.54 22.13 5.86
CA GLY A 46 -12.45 21.71 6.91
C GLY A 46 -13.33 20.51 6.57
N LYS A 47 -12.96 19.71 5.55
CA LYS A 47 -13.67 18.49 5.16
C LYS A 47 -12.73 17.30 5.13
N THR A 48 -13.24 16.14 5.53
CA THR A 48 -12.58 14.86 5.30
C THR A 48 -12.81 14.44 3.86
N MET A 49 -11.72 14.15 3.15
CA MET A 49 -11.72 13.76 1.74
C MET A 49 -11.06 12.40 1.59
N TYR A 50 -11.67 11.53 0.79
CA TYR A 50 -11.23 10.17 0.52
C TYR A 50 -10.61 10.12 -0.88
N LEU A 51 -9.31 9.86 -0.93
CA LEU A 51 -8.50 9.82 -2.15
C LEU A 51 -8.12 8.37 -2.47
N GLY A 52 -8.68 7.82 -3.55
CA GLY A 52 -8.39 6.49 -4.05
C GLY A 52 -7.15 6.46 -4.95
N TYR A 53 -6.28 5.51 -4.68
CA TYR A 53 -5.07 5.24 -5.46
C TYR A 53 -4.99 3.76 -5.81
N ASP A 54 -4.73 3.48 -7.08
CA ASP A 54 -4.59 2.14 -7.59
C ASP A 54 -3.12 1.75 -7.66
N PHE A 55 -2.84 0.58 -7.10
CA PHE A 55 -1.52 -0.02 -7.05
C PHE A 55 -1.55 -1.40 -7.68
N THR A 56 -0.45 -1.73 -8.34
CA THR A 56 -0.17 -3.08 -8.84
C THR A 56 1.11 -3.58 -8.19
N TRP A 57 1.04 -4.72 -7.52
CA TRP A 57 2.19 -5.51 -7.13
C TRP A 57 2.79 -6.18 -8.35
N LYS A 58 4.05 -5.85 -8.64
CA LYS A 58 4.87 -6.51 -9.64
C LYS A 58 5.93 -7.33 -8.93
N GLY A 59 5.60 -8.58 -8.64
CA GLY A 59 6.52 -9.51 -8.01
C GLY A 59 5.92 -10.91 -7.98
N ILE A 60 6.66 -11.84 -7.36
CA ILE A 60 6.15 -13.20 -7.12
C ILE A 60 5.52 -13.27 -5.73
N GLY A 61 4.36 -13.91 -5.64
CA GLY A 61 3.62 -14.09 -4.40
C GLY A 61 2.69 -12.93 -4.06
N SER A 62 2.11 -12.99 -2.85
CA SER A 62 1.15 -12.01 -2.35
C SER A 62 1.71 -11.40 -1.05
N PRO A 63 2.42 -10.26 -1.13
CA PRO A 63 3.04 -9.66 0.04
C PRO A 63 1.97 -9.23 1.05
N MET A 64 2.33 -9.30 2.32
CA MET A 64 1.52 -8.76 3.41
C MET A 64 1.91 -7.30 3.64
N ILE A 65 0.93 -6.40 3.61
CA ILE A 65 1.15 -4.99 3.90
C ILE A 65 0.97 -4.78 5.40
N GLU A 66 2.07 -4.40 6.07
CA GLU A 66 2.10 -4.13 7.50
C GLU A 66 1.78 -2.66 7.81
N LYS A 67 2.28 -1.75 6.99
CA LYS A 67 2.19 -0.31 7.19
C LYS A 67 2.22 0.43 5.86
N VAL A 68 1.52 1.55 5.80
CA VAL A 68 1.65 2.56 4.75
C VAL A 68 2.03 3.87 5.41
N GLU A 69 3.05 4.50 4.86
CA GLU A 69 3.59 5.79 5.30
C GLU A 69 3.54 6.79 4.14
N PHE A 70 3.20 8.03 4.45
CA PHE A 70 3.23 9.12 3.50
C PHE A 70 4.49 9.93 3.73
N ILE A 71 5.26 10.16 2.67
CA ILE A 71 6.53 10.86 2.74
C ILE A 71 6.37 12.20 2.00
N LYS A 72 6.66 13.31 2.68
CA LYS A 72 6.69 14.65 2.12
C LYS A 72 7.82 14.76 1.08
N LYS A 73 7.77 15.80 0.23
CA LYS A 73 8.82 16.04 -0.79
C LYS A 73 10.21 16.25 -0.20
N ASP A 74 10.29 16.71 1.05
CA ASP A 74 11.54 16.91 1.79
C ASP A 74 12.09 15.61 2.42
N GLY A 75 11.41 14.47 2.23
CA GLY A 75 11.82 13.17 2.76
C GLY A 75 11.33 12.89 4.18
N THR A 76 10.63 13.82 4.82
CA THR A 76 10.05 13.59 6.16
C THR A 76 8.76 12.77 6.07
N ILE A 77 8.52 11.93 7.07
CA ILE A 77 7.28 11.16 7.19
C ILE A 77 6.19 12.12 7.66
N LEU A 78 5.08 12.17 6.93
CA LEU A 78 3.88 12.85 7.35
C LEU A 78 3.21 12.00 8.44
N ALA A 79 3.44 12.37 9.70
CA ALA A 79 2.80 11.69 10.81
C ALA A 79 1.27 11.83 10.73
N LYS A 80 0.55 10.90 11.38
CA LYS A 80 -0.91 10.82 11.31
C LYS A 80 -1.63 12.06 11.80
N ASP A 81 -0.99 12.90 12.62
CA ASP A 81 -1.60 14.05 13.29
C ASP A 81 -0.66 15.27 13.35
N GLU A 82 0.18 15.47 12.33
CA GLU A 82 1.07 16.64 12.27
C GLU A 82 0.44 17.81 11.48
N ASP A 83 0.68 19.04 11.93
CA ASP A 83 0.36 20.29 11.22
C ASP A 83 -1.11 20.48 10.82
N GLY A 84 -2.05 19.94 11.61
CA GLY A 84 -3.49 20.00 11.32
C GLY A 84 -3.90 19.10 10.15
N PHE A 85 -3.02 18.21 9.69
CA PHE A 85 -3.27 17.26 8.62
C PHE A 85 -3.44 15.86 9.21
N ARG A 86 -4.66 15.32 9.17
CA ARG A 86 -4.91 13.93 9.56
C ARG A 86 -4.91 13.04 8.35
N ASN A 87 -4.21 11.91 8.44
CA ASN A 87 -4.18 10.92 7.38
C ASN A 87 -4.49 9.52 7.92
N HIS A 88 -5.44 8.85 7.27
CA HIS A 88 -5.82 7.48 7.58
C HIS A 88 -5.90 6.65 6.29
N PRO A 89 -4.91 5.77 6.05
CA PRO A 89 -4.96 4.87 4.90
C PRO A 89 -5.85 3.65 5.18
N TYR A 90 -6.61 3.25 4.18
CA TYR A 90 -7.48 2.09 4.15
C TYR A 90 -7.26 1.28 2.87
N PHE A 91 -7.54 -0.01 2.90
CA PHE A 91 -7.83 -0.78 1.69
C PHE A 91 -9.29 -0.64 1.31
N MET A 92 -9.55 -0.66 0.01
CA MET A 92 -10.90 -0.79 -0.52
C MET A 92 -10.99 -2.01 -1.43
N LYS A 93 -12.07 -2.79 -1.30
CA LYS A 93 -12.31 -3.95 -2.15
C LYS A 93 -12.82 -3.57 -3.54
N SER A 94 -13.64 -2.52 -3.63
CA SER A 94 -14.13 -2.01 -4.91
C SER A 94 -13.26 -0.87 -5.45
N ASN A 95 -13.49 -0.56 -6.72
CA ASN A 95 -12.89 0.59 -7.40
C ASN A 95 -13.82 1.82 -7.39
N SER A 96 -14.63 2.00 -6.34
CA SER A 96 -15.69 3.01 -6.31
C SER A 96 -15.21 4.39 -5.82
N ILE A 97 -14.15 4.47 -5.00
CA ILE A 97 -13.63 5.76 -4.50
C ILE A 97 -12.49 6.24 -5.40
N GLY A 98 -12.70 7.37 -6.07
CA GLY A 98 -11.66 8.15 -6.74
C GLY A 98 -11.27 9.38 -5.91
N ILE A 99 -12.13 10.38 -5.89
CA ILE A 99 -12.05 11.52 -4.98
C ILE A 99 -13.48 11.79 -4.50
N LEU A 100 -13.76 11.56 -3.22
CA LEU A 100 -15.08 11.78 -2.64
C LEU A 100 -14.95 12.48 -1.29
N ASP A 101 -15.91 13.34 -0.97
CA ASP A 101 -16.08 13.87 0.38
C ASP A 101 -16.76 12.82 1.28
N GLU A 102 -16.64 13.01 2.59
CA GLU A 102 -17.21 12.11 3.59
C GLU A 102 -18.74 11.93 3.48
N GLU A 103 -19.48 12.99 3.12
CA GLU A 103 -20.94 12.90 2.95
C GLU A 103 -21.29 11.97 1.78
N SER A 104 -20.57 12.08 0.66
CA SER A 104 -20.72 11.18 -0.50
C SER A 104 -20.38 9.74 -0.15
N VAL A 105 -19.28 9.50 0.58
CA VAL A 105 -18.87 8.15 1.00
C VAL A 105 -19.90 7.50 1.92
N LEU A 106 -20.47 8.27 2.85
CA LEU A 106 -21.52 7.81 3.76
C LEU A 106 -22.84 7.54 3.03
N LYS A 107 -23.25 8.45 2.14
CA LYS A 107 -24.49 8.33 1.37
C LYS A 107 -24.49 7.10 0.47
N ASP A 108 -23.35 6.79 -0.13
CA ASP A 108 -23.21 5.65 -1.04
C ASP A 108 -22.87 4.33 -0.31
N GLY A 109 -22.78 4.35 1.02
CA GLY A 109 -22.51 3.17 1.84
C GLY A 109 -21.08 2.62 1.70
N LEU A 110 -20.15 3.43 1.18
CA LEU A 110 -18.80 2.98 0.84
C LEU A 110 -17.88 2.82 2.06
N MET A 111 -18.27 3.34 3.23
CA MET A 111 -17.50 3.17 4.48
C MET A 111 -17.35 1.70 4.89
N GLU A 112 -18.34 0.86 4.61
CA GLU A 112 -18.31 -0.58 4.94
C GLU A 112 -17.29 -1.35 4.09
N GLU A 113 -16.83 -0.74 3.00
CA GLU A 113 -15.82 -1.31 2.10
C GLU A 113 -14.39 -0.87 2.45
N LEU A 114 -14.22 -0.01 3.46
CA LEU A 114 -12.92 0.44 3.93
C LEU A 114 -12.40 -0.47 5.05
N PHE A 115 -11.22 -1.03 4.85
CA PHE A 115 -10.57 -1.94 5.79
C PHE A 115 -9.22 -1.37 6.22
N GLU A 116 -8.82 -1.60 7.47
CA GLU A 116 -7.50 -1.17 7.94
C GLU A 116 -6.36 -1.87 7.17
N ILE A 117 -5.24 -1.16 7.02
CA ILE A 117 -4.07 -1.63 6.27
C ILE A 117 -3.44 -2.90 6.88
N LYS A 118 -3.50 -3.04 8.21
CA LYS A 118 -2.62 -3.96 8.93
C LYS A 118 -2.90 -5.43 8.61
N GLY A 119 -1.88 -6.13 8.11
CA GLY A 119 -1.89 -7.59 7.97
C GLY A 119 -2.65 -8.09 6.75
N GLN A 120 -2.98 -7.22 5.80
CA GLN A 120 -3.67 -7.62 4.57
C GLN A 120 -2.67 -8.14 3.54
N LYS A 121 -2.98 -9.30 2.95
CA LYS A 121 -2.27 -9.78 1.78
C LYS A 121 -2.86 -9.12 0.55
N VAL A 122 -2.01 -8.52 -0.27
CA VAL A 122 -2.42 -8.00 -1.56
C VAL A 122 -2.04 -8.98 -2.66
N ASP A 123 -3.00 -9.26 -3.53
CA ASP A 123 -2.75 -9.89 -4.82
C ASP A 123 -2.72 -8.79 -5.89
N LYS A 124 -1.98 -9.03 -6.98
CA LYS A 124 -1.74 -8.14 -8.14
C LYS A 124 -2.24 -6.70 -7.97
N ASP A 125 -3.53 -6.44 -8.21
CA ASP A 125 -4.10 -5.10 -8.20
C ASP A 125 -4.91 -4.86 -6.92
N PHE A 126 -4.67 -3.72 -6.27
CA PHE A 126 -5.41 -3.29 -5.09
C PHE A 126 -5.56 -1.77 -5.05
N ARG A 127 -6.59 -1.32 -4.32
CA ARG A 127 -6.85 0.10 -4.11
C ARG A 127 -6.58 0.49 -2.67
N LEU A 128 -5.82 1.57 -2.52
CA LEU A 128 -5.58 2.25 -1.26
C LEU A 128 -6.38 3.54 -1.24
N VAL A 129 -7.20 3.72 -0.21
CA VAL A 129 -7.96 4.93 0.01
C VAL A 129 -7.32 5.69 1.16
N LEU A 130 -6.97 6.94 0.90
CA LEU A 130 -6.43 7.85 1.90
C LEU A 130 -7.54 8.81 2.34
N ALA A 131 -8.02 8.66 3.57
CA ALA A 131 -8.83 9.68 4.20
C ALA A 131 -7.91 10.78 4.71
N VAL A 132 -8.16 12.00 4.27
CA VAL A 132 -7.37 13.17 4.61
C VAL A 132 -8.29 14.25 5.17
N GLU A 133 -7.88 14.86 6.27
CA GLU A 133 -8.52 16.06 6.82
C GLU A 133 -7.47 17.15 6.98
N TYR A 134 -7.78 18.38 6.58
CA TYR A 134 -6.93 19.53 6.83
C TYR A 134 -7.65 20.61 7.62
N ASN A 135 -7.28 20.67 8.89
CA ASN A 135 -7.65 21.69 9.83
C ASN A 135 -6.48 22.67 9.97
N ARG A 136 -6.34 23.57 9.00
CA ARG A 136 -5.51 24.76 9.19
C ARG A 136 -6.21 25.66 10.21
N THR A 137 -5.84 25.54 11.48
CA THR A 137 -6.11 26.60 12.44
C THR A 137 -5.15 27.73 12.07
N ASN A 138 -5.68 28.82 11.52
CA ASN A 138 -4.90 30.01 11.16
C ASN A 138 -4.06 30.45 12.38
N HIS A 139 -2.75 30.59 12.19
CA HIS A 139 -1.87 31.42 13.03
C HIS A 139 -1.27 32.51 12.16
#